data_AF-A0A2V7Q7N4-F1
#
_entry.id   AF-A0A2V7Q7N4-F1
#
_cell.length_a   1.000
_cell.length_b   1.000
_cell.length_c   1.000
_cell.angle_alpha   90.00
_cell.angle_beta   90.00
_cell.angle_gamma   90.00
#
_symmetry.space_group_name_H-M   'P 1'
#
loop_
_entity.id
_entity.type
_entity.pdbx_description
1 polymer ?
#
loop_
_entity_poly.entity_id
_entity_poly.type
_entity_poly.pdbx_seq_one_letter_code
_entity_poly.pdbx_strand_id
1 'polypeptide(L)'
;MLQLLLLLAAGGAEGVWPPSGPRPSGDSGEHRDSVPPVTTRAGPLRPVMPALWSNDYGGVTLGVRARPMRTPDTERGLFVASAATRGDATSSVSLYGRWHNPFVLGPGVATSVAMWSVEGRSGAAVTVDRAARRPGHVGADRHEGITALWMATTNLGYLDRRLWDDAGSLEIGPWISTAVRHGETVLRARGAVSLGLVYQHATPLGAYTYKGLGRVTGEVSVRTPLSRATTFGVRVFTGASLGSSHPVRQLRVAVAGADPYETFTNPFLRSRGALLVRPDFHYHAPGGANLRGFRNDLGGRWAVGVNLELTRAVMRRNAGFLRGAAFEVFADLGVVDTVAVPSSPPGRWYTTLYDGGLGIVTQHRFRDLAWTMRFELPLAVNHWNLAADYPANSTRFALRWQVSFSPSF
;
A
#
# COMPACT_ATOMS: atom_id res chain seq x y z
N MET A 1 -23.54 -3.67 6.18
CA MET A 1 -22.82 -2.68 7.02
C MET A 1 -21.79 -3.29 7.98
N LEU A 2 -22.11 -4.35 8.73
CA LEU A 2 -21.18 -4.98 9.69
C LEU A 2 -19.92 -5.58 9.02
N GLN A 3 -20.07 -6.14 7.82
CA GLN A 3 -18.95 -6.64 7.00
C GLN A 3 -18.02 -5.52 6.50
N LEU A 4 -18.56 -4.31 6.26
CA LEU A 4 -17.78 -3.13 5.87
C LEU A 4 -16.97 -2.56 7.05
N LEU A 5 -17.51 -2.68 8.28
CA LEU A 5 -16.79 -2.33 9.51
C LEU A 5 -15.66 -3.32 9.83
N LEU A 6 -15.82 -4.61 9.49
CA LEU A 6 -14.74 -5.61 9.55
C LEU A 6 -13.66 -5.36 8.49
N LEU A 7 -14.06 -4.93 7.28
CA LEU A 7 -13.15 -4.45 6.22
C LEU A 7 -12.23 -3.32 6.72
N LEU A 8 -12.75 -2.39 7.52
CA LEU A 8 -12.01 -1.21 8.00
C LEU A 8 -11.20 -1.48 9.28
N ALA A 9 -11.66 -2.40 10.12
CA ALA A 9 -10.92 -2.84 11.30
C ALA A 9 -9.67 -3.65 10.95
N ALA A 10 -9.60 -4.24 9.75
CA ALA A 10 -8.41 -4.92 9.24
C ALA A 10 -7.60 -4.09 8.23
N GLY A 11 -8.22 -3.15 7.50
CA GLY A 11 -7.57 -2.31 6.49
C GLY A 11 -7.23 -0.88 6.92
N GLY A 12 -7.29 -0.55 8.22
CA GLY A 12 -6.93 0.78 8.73
C GLY A 12 -5.53 1.18 8.27
N ALA A 13 -5.49 2.18 7.37
CA ALA A 13 -4.36 2.82 6.69
C ALA A 13 -3.00 2.86 7.42
N GLU A 14 -2.37 1.70 7.56
CA GLU A 14 -0.95 1.47 7.86
C GLU A 14 -0.38 0.44 6.86
N GLY A 15 -0.77 0.60 5.59
CA GLY A 15 -0.49 -0.34 4.50
C GLY A 15 0.43 0.22 3.43
N VAL A 16 1.38 1.09 3.78
CA VAL A 16 2.52 1.36 2.91
C VAL A 16 3.73 0.76 3.60
N TRP A 17 4.28 -0.29 3.00
CA TRP A 17 5.61 -0.77 3.33
C TRP A 17 6.64 0.04 2.52
N PRO A 18 7.74 0.53 3.10
CA PRO A 18 8.11 0.42 4.52
C PRO A 18 7.14 1.22 5.40
N PRO A 19 6.85 0.76 6.64
CA PRO A 19 5.97 1.43 7.56
C PRO A 19 6.41 2.88 7.65
N SER A 20 5.46 3.80 7.45
CA SER A 20 5.61 5.12 8.02
C SER A 20 5.95 4.93 9.50
N GLY A 21 7.06 5.52 9.96
CA GLY A 21 7.40 5.56 11.38
C GLY A 21 6.22 6.04 12.24
N PRO A 22 6.28 5.89 13.57
CA PRO A 22 5.19 6.30 14.44
C PRO A 22 4.79 7.73 14.10
N ARG A 23 3.54 7.91 13.67
CA ARG A 23 2.98 9.26 13.56
C ARG A 23 3.12 9.89 14.94
N PRO A 24 3.72 11.08 15.08
CA PRO A 24 3.66 11.79 16.33
C PRO A 24 2.20 11.94 16.71
N SER A 25 1.92 11.70 18.00
CA SER A 25 0.71 12.09 18.70
C SER A 25 0.19 13.40 18.11
N GLY A 26 -1.09 13.43 17.76
CA GLY A 26 -1.72 14.57 17.13
C GLY A 26 -1.31 15.86 17.84
N ASP A 27 -0.58 16.71 17.14
CA ASP A 27 -0.32 18.06 17.59
C ASP A 27 -0.86 19.02 16.53
N SER A 28 -2.00 19.60 16.91
CA SER A 28 -2.39 20.99 16.69
C SER A 28 -1.93 21.65 15.38
N GLY A 29 -2.64 21.31 14.30
CA GLY A 29 -2.56 22.09 13.05
C GLY A 29 -3.76 21.92 12.13
N GLU A 30 -4.78 21.15 12.53
CA GLU A 30 -6.08 21.14 11.86
C GLU A 30 -6.95 22.25 12.45
N HIS A 31 -7.12 23.30 11.65
CA HIS A 31 -8.20 24.29 11.71
C HIS A 31 -8.32 25.21 12.94
N ARG A 32 -8.41 26.51 12.61
CA ARG A 32 -9.15 27.51 13.40
C ARG A 32 -10.59 26.99 13.56
N ASP A 33 -10.91 26.48 14.73
CA ASP A 33 -12.22 26.47 15.39
C ASP A 33 -12.05 25.72 16.72
N SER A 34 -11.37 26.37 17.68
CA SER A 34 -11.13 25.83 19.01
C SER A 34 -12.38 25.98 19.89
N VAL A 35 -13.17 24.90 19.99
CA VAL A 35 -13.97 24.60 21.19
C VAL A 35 -13.04 23.81 22.13
N PRO A 36 -12.98 24.13 23.45
CA PRO A 36 -12.05 23.48 24.38
C PRO A 36 -12.23 21.95 24.41
N PRO A 37 -11.15 21.18 24.68
CA PRO A 37 -11.21 19.73 24.65
C PRO A 37 -12.12 19.24 25.77
N VAL A 38 -13.28 18.70 25.38
CA VAL A 38 -14.06 17.86 26.28
C VAL A 38 -13.26 16.57 26.45
N THR A 39 -12.77 16.35 27.66
CA THR A 39 -12.23 15.07 28.14
C THR A 39 -13.33 14.02 28.09
N THR A 40 -13.58 13.46 26.90
CA THR A 40 -14.44 12.29 26.75
C THR A 40 -13.74 11.09 27.36
N ARG A 41 -14.30 10.59 28.48
CA ARG A 41 -13.97 9.30 29.09
C ARG A 41 -13.72 8.26 28.00
N ALA A 42 -12.49 7.75 27.93
CA ALA A 42 -12.18 6.58 27.11
C ALA A 42 -13.11 5.44 27.52
N GLY A 43 -13.98 5.02 26.60
CA GLY A 43 -14.80 3.83 26.79
C GLY A 43 -13.92 2.58 26.97
N PRO A 44 -14.47 1.47 27.48
CA PRO A 44 -13.69 0.29 27.82
C PRO A 44 -12.87 -0.20 26.62
N LEU A 45 -11.55 -0.17 26.78
CA LEU A 45 -10.58 -0.68 25.82
C LEU A 45 -10.90 -2.16 25.61
N ARG A 46 -11.28 -2.54 24.39
CA ARG A 46 -11.28 -3.95 23.98
C ARG A 46 -9.89 -4.24 23.43
N PRO A 47 -8.97 -4.79 24.23
CA PRO A 47 -7.62 -5.11 23.75
C PRO A 47 -7.64 -6.18 22.67
N VAL A 48 -8.77 -6.88 22.51
CA VAL A 48 -8.94 -8.00 21.59
C VAL A 48 -10.18 -7.77 20.71
N MET A 49 -10.03 -7.99 19.41
CA MET A 49 -11.10 -7.89 18.41
C MET A 49 -11.10 -9.16 17.54
N PRO A 50 -12.28 -9.75 17.26
CA PRO A 50 -12.36 -10.80 16.27
C PRO A 50 -12.06 -10.22 14.88
N ALA A 51 -11.45 -11.04 14.04
CA ALA A 51 -11.17 -10.75 12.65
C ALA A 51 -11.66 -11.91 11.78
N LEU A 52 -12.14 -11.61 10.59
CA LEU A 52 -12.71 -12.58 9.67
C LEU A 52 -12.37 -12.16 8.24
N TRP A 53 -11.87 -13.10 7.45
CA TRP A 53 -11.68 -12.92 6.01
C TRP A 53 -11.78 -14.28 5.31
N SER A 54 -11.59 -14.31 3.99
CA SER A 54 -11.57 -15.55 3.22
C SER A 54 -10.58 -15.48 2.08
N ASN A 55 -10.12 -16.64 1.63
CA ASN A 55 -9.29 -16.82 0.43
C ASN A 55 -9.55 -18.21 -0.19
N ASP A 56 -9.06 -18.42 -1.41
CA ASP A 56 -9.37 -19.62 -2.19
C ASP A 56 -8.77 -20.90 -1.62
N TYR A 57 -7.68 -20.82 -0.85
CA TYR A 57 -6.96 -22.00 -0.35
C TYR A 57 -7.40 -22.37 1.07
N GLY A 58 -7.37 -21.42 1.99
CA GLY A 58 -7.77 -21.60 3.39
C GLY A 58 -9.28 -21.55 3.64
N GLY A 59 -10.08 -21.14 2.65
CA GLY A 59 -11.52 -20.93 2.83
C GLY A 59 -11.81 -19.72 3.73
N VAL A 60 -12.70 -19.87 4.70
CA VAL A 60 -12.92 -18.84 5.72
C VAL A 60 -11.78 -18.88 6.72
N THR A 61 -11.30 -17.72 7.16
CA THR A 61 -10.24 -17.61 8.16
C THR A 61 -10.75 -16.78 9.33
N LEU A 62 -10.70 -17.39 10.52
CA LEU A 62 -11.09 -16.78 11.78
C LEU A 62 -9.83 -16.33 12.51
N GLY A 63 -9.80 -15.06 12.91
CA GLY A 63 -8.65 -14.48 13.58
C GLY A 63 -9.02 -13.70 14.83
N VAL A 64 -8.02 -13.48 15.64
CA VAL A 64 -8.05 -12.65 16.84
C VAL A 64 -6.97 -11.60 16.69
N ARG A 65 -7.36 -10.33 16.72
CA ARG A 65 -6.48 -9.17 16.71
C ARG A 65 -6.36 -8.64 18.14
N ALA A 66 -5.16 -8.66 18.70
CA ALA A 66 -4.86 -8.11 20.01
C ALA A 66 -3.96 -6.88 19.93
N ARG A 67 -4.19 -5.90 20.81
CA ARG A 67 -3.39 -4.69 21.01
C ARG A 67 -2.99 -4.58 22.49
N PRO A 68 -2.09 -5.43 22.97
CA PRO A 68 -1.85 -5.65 24.40
C PRO A 68 -1.21 -4.46 25.14
N MET A 69 -0.69 -3.47 24.42
CA MET A 69 0.05 -2.34 25.01
C MET A 69 -0.35 -1.03 24.33
N ARG A 70 -1.64 -0.70 24.40
CA ARG A 70 -2.18 0.59 23.92
C ARG A 70 -2.33 1.55 25.09
N THR A 71 -1.47 2.56 25.17
CA THR A 71 -1.77 3.80 25.91
C THR A 71 -2.71 4.67 25.08
N PRO A 72 -3.44 5.64 25.67
CA PRO A 72 -4.31 6.55 24.93
C PRO A 72 -3.63 7.17 23.70
N ASP A 73 -2.32 7.40 23.82
CA ASP A 73 -1.52 8.13 22.83
C ASP A 73 -0.55 7.24 22.03
N THR A 74 -0.45 5.93 22.30
CA THR A 74 0.56 5.07 21.63
C THR A 74 0.19 3.58 21.60
N GLU A 75 0.21 2.98 20.41
CA GLU A 75 0.09 1.52 20.24
C GLU A 75 1.49 0.88 20.19
N ARG A 76 1.91 0.21 21.26
CA ARG A 76 3.25 -0.41 21.36
C ARG A 76 3.32 -1.82 20.77
N GLY A 77 2.18 -2.48 20.55
CA GLY A 77 2.16 -3.85 20.02
C GLY A 77 0.84 -4.23 19.35
N LEU A 78 0.95 -4.96 18.24
CA LEU A 78 -0.13 -5.55 17.48
C LEU A 78 0.14 -7.02 17.26
N PHE A 79 -0.85 -7.85 17.56
CA PHE A 79 -0.80 -9.29 17.33
C PHE A 79 -2.03 -9.74 16.59
N VAL A 80 -1.85 -10.60 15.59
CA VAL A 80 -2.94 -11.26 14.88
C VAL A 80 -2.63 -12.74 14.81
N ALA A 81 -3.51 -13.56 15.39
CA ALA A 81 -3.47 -15.01 15.24
C ALA A 81 -4.74 -15.45 14.50
N SER A 82 -4.62 -16.39 13.57
CA SER A 82 -5.78 -16.87 12.82
C SER A 82 -5.65 -18.32 12.38
N ALA A 83 -6.79 -18.95 12.15
CA ALA A 83 -6.90 -20.31 11.64
C ALA A 83 -7.84 -20.35 10.43
N ALA A 84 -7.39 -20.98 9.36
CA ALA A 84 -8.16 -21.31 8.17
C ALA A 84 -9.08 -22.49 8.46
N THR A 85 -10.34 -22.44 7.99
CA THR A 85 -11.36 -23.45 8.32
C THR A 85 -11.37 -24.63 7.36
N ARG A 86 -10.66 -24.56 6.23
CA ARG A 86 -10.65 -25.66 5.25
C ARG A 86 -9.66 -26.74 5.66
N GLY A 87 -10.12 -28.00 5.70
CA GLY A 87 -9.36 -29.13 6.25
C GLY A 87 -8.15 -29.60 5.43
N ASP A 88 -8.05 -29.22 4.16
CA ASP A 88 -6.93 -29.53 3.26
C ASP A 88 -5.86 -28.42 3.20
N ALA A 89 -6.11 -27.29 3.89
CA ALA A 89 -5.20 -26.16 3.89
C ALA A 89 -3.94 -26.48 4.71
N THR A 90 -2.84 -26.81 4.02
CA THR A 90 -1.53 -26.90 4.66
C THR A 90 -1.13 -25.52 5.20
N SER A 91 -0.56 -25.46 6.42
CA SER A 91 -0.33 -24.19 7.15
C SER A 91 -1.61 -23.40 7.45
N SER A 92 -2.62 -24.06 8.02
CA SER A 92 -3.91 -23.46 8.38
C SER A 92 -3.79 -22.38 9.47
N VAL A 93 -2.75 -22.40 10.29
CA VAL A 93 -2.52 -21.40 11.35
C VAL A 93 -1.60 -20.30 10.83
N SER A 94 -1.97 -19.05 11.10
CA SER A 94 -1.20 -17.85 10.75
C SER A 94 -0.98 -16.96 11.97
N LEU A 95 0.21 -16.38 12.07
CA LEU A 95 0.66 -15.52 13.15
C LEU A 95 1.34 -14.27 12.59
N TYR A 96 0.95 -13.11 13.09
CA TYR A 96 1.59 -11.83 12.81
C TYR A 96 1.79 -11.08 14.12
N GLY A 97 3.00 -10.59 14.36
CA GLY A 97 3.34 -9.73 15.49
C GLY A 97 4.05 -8.48 14.99
N ARG A 98 3.74 -7.33 15.58
CA ARG A 98 4.45 -6.07 15.36
C ARG A 98 4.60 -5.33 16.68
N TRP A 99 5.79 -4.80 16.92
CA TRP A 99 6.16 -4.04 18.11
C TRP A 99 6.72 -2.69 17.70
N HIS A 100 6.37 -1.65 18.44
CA HIS A 100 6.92 -0.31 18.28
C HIS A 100 7.78 0.04 19.49
N ASN A 101 8.92 0.64 19.21
CA ASN A 101 9.99 0.97 20.15
C ASN A 101 10.39 -0.21 21.06
N PRO A 102 10.60 -1.44 20.54
CA PRO A 102 11.13 -2.53 21.36
C PRO A 102 12.54 -2.22 21.87
N PHE A 103 13.28 -1.35 21.18
CA PHE A 103 14.60 -0.88 21.56
C PHE A 103 14.58 0.64 21.76
N VAL A 104 15.13 1.10 22.89
CA VAL A 104 15.32 2.53 23.16
C VAL A 104 16.71 2.94 22.63
N LEU A 105 16.75 3.60 21.47
CA LEU A 105 18.00 3.98 20.79
C LEU A 105 18.37 5.46 20.98
N GLY A 106 17.53 6.24 21.65
CA GLY A 106 17.75 7.66 21.92
C GLY A 106 16.54 8.54 21.59
N PRO A 107 16.60 9.83 21.92
CA PRO A 107 15.51 10.77 21.65
C PRO A 107 15.31 10.98 20.14
N GLY A 108 14.05 11.02 19.69
CA GLY A 108 13.70 11.24 18.29
C GLY A 108 13.95 10.06 17.35
N VAL A 109 14.33 8.90 17.89
CA VAL A 109 14.49 7.64 17.14
C VAL A 109 13.36 6.70 17.50
N ALA A 110 12.64 6.26 16.48
CA ALA A 110 11.63 5.23 16.59
C ALA A 110 12.12 3.92 15.97
N THR A 111 11.76 2.80 16.59
CA THR A 111 12.04 1.47 16.05
C THR A 111 10.74 0.69 15.87
N SER A 112 10.66 -0.16 14.85
CA SER A 112 9.58 -1.14 14.75
C SER A 112 10.12 -2.47 14.27
N VAL A 113 9.68 -3.54 14.94
CA VAL A 113 9.96 -4.93 14.58
C VAL A 113 8.64 -5.59 14.23
N ALA A 114 8.60 -6.33 13.14
CA ALA A 114 7.48 -7.20 12.79
C ALA A 114 7.97 -8.59 12.41
N MET A 115 7.18 -9.61 12.73
CA MET A 115 7.46 -11.01 12.40
C MET A 115 6.17 -11.68 11.99
N TRP A 116 6.24 -12.59 11.02
CA TRP A 116 5.05 -13.28 10.52
C TRP A 116 5.34 -14.68 10.00
N SER A 117 4.29 -15.50 10.10
CA SER A 117 4.08 -16.72 9.34
C SER A 117 2.59 -16.71 8.98
N VAL A 118 2.25 -16.20 7.79
CA VAL A 118 0.87 -15.91 7.37
C VAL A 118 0.64 -16.39 5.97
N GLU A 119 -0.36 -17.26 5.79
CA GLU A 119 -0.91 -17.66 4.48
C GLU A 119 0.19 -18.00 3.46
N GLY A 120 1.10 -18.90 3.81
CA GLY A 120 2.16 -19.33 2.91
C GLY A 120 3.31 -18.34 2.70
N ARG A 121 3.45 -17.36 3.61
CA ARG A 121 4.62 -16.48 3.69
C ARG A 121 5.16 -16.43 5.11
N SER A 122 6.48 -16.40 5.24
CA SER A 122 7.16 -16.16 6.50
C SER A 122 8.15 -15.02 6.35
N GLY A 123 8.41 -14.29 7.42
CA GLY A 123 9.30 -13.16 7.32
C GLY A 123 9.45 -12.36 8.60
N ALA A 124 10.36 -11.40 8.53
CA ALA A 124 10.62 -10.43 9.58
C ALA A 124 11.01 -9.09 8.98
N ALA A 125 10.67 -8.03 9.68
CA ALA A 125 10.96 -6.66 9.30
C ALA A 125 11.50 -5.90 10.50
N VAL A 126 12.52 -5.08 10.29
CA VAL A 126 13.04 -4.12 11.26
C VAL A 126 13.14 -2.77 10.58
N THR A 127 12.60 -1.74 11.24
CA THR A 127 12.70 -0.36 10.78
C THR A 127 13.22 0.52 11.90
N VAL A 128 14.12 1.42 11.52
CA VAL A 128 14.62 2.50 12.37
C VAL A 128 14.29 3.79 11.65
N ASP A 129 13.63 4.70 12.34
CA ASP A 129 13.21 6.02 11.85
C ASP A 129 13.75 7.09 12.79
N ARG A 130 14.36 8.13 12.24
CA ARG A 130 14.79 9.31 12.99
C ARG A 130 14.06 10.52 12.46
N ALA A 131 13.27 11.14 13.32
CA ALA A 131 12.67 12.43 13.04
C ALA A 131 13.73 13.53 13.21
N ALA A 132 13.94 14.34 12.16
CA ALA A 132 14.90 15.43 12.20
C ALA A 132 14.36 16.70 12.89
N ARG A 133 13.06 16.75 13.22
CA ARG A 133 12.46 17.93 13.88
C ARG A 133 12.75 17.95 15.38
N ARG A 134 13.14 19.14 15.86
CA ARG A 134 12.99 19.54 17.26
C ARG A 134 11.53 19.99 17.51
N PRO A 135 10.92 19.69 18.67
CA PRO A 135 9.59 20.20 19.01
C PRO A 135 9.50 21.74 18.84
N GLY A 136 8.42 22.23 18.23
CA GLY A 136 8.09 23.66 18.17
C GLY A 136 8.56 24.47 16.95
N HIS A 137 9.23 23.89 15.95
CA HIS A 137 9.65 24.63 14.74
C HIS A 137 8.69 24.45 13.56
N VAL A 138 8.29 25.57 12.94
CA VAL A 138 7.58 25.61 11.66
C VAL A 138 8.57 25.32 10.53
N GLY A 139 8.46 24.18 9.85
CA GLY A 139 9.41 23.80 8.80
C GLY A 139 9.06 22.49 8.08
N ALA A 140 9.99 21.92 7.30
CA ALA A 140 9.81 20.60 6.71
C ALA A 140 9.73 19.51 7.81
N ASP A 141 8.80 18.57 7.67
CA ASP A 141 8.81 17.34 8.46
C ASP A 141 9.70 16.35 7.72
N ARG A 142 10.86 16.01 8.29
CA ARG A 142 11.88 15.17 7.62
C ARG A 142 12.18 13.96 8.49
N HIS A 143 12.15 12.82 7.83
CA HIS A 143 12.43 11.51 8.39
C HIS A 143 13.53 10.84 7.57
N GLU A 144 14.43 10.15 8.26
CA GLU A 144 15.45 9.32 7.65
C GLU A 144 15.64 8.07 8.47
N GLY A 145 15.92 6.96 7.80
CA GLY A 145 15.88 5.67 8.47
C GLY A 145 16.51 4.55 7.67
N ILE A 146 16.50 3.37 8.29
CA ILE A 146 16.94 2.13 7.69
C ILE A 146 15.80 1.12 7.81
N THR A 147 15.63 0.32 6.77
CA THR A 147 14.70 -0.81 6.77
C THR A 147 15.47 -2.07 6.42
N ALA A 148 15.27 -3.13 7.21
CA ALA A 148 15.69 -4.49 6.89
C ALA A 148 14.43 -5.37 6.82
N LEU A 149 14.32 -6.17 5.76
CA LEU A 149 13.18 -7.02 5.46
C LEU A 149 13.68 -8.38 5.01
N TRP A 150 13.15 -9.43 5.60
CA TRP A 150 13.22 -10.78 5.10
C TRP A 150 11.81 -11.28 4.81
N MET A 151 11.56 -11.81 3.62
CA MET A 151 10.29 -12.39 3.25
C MET A 151 10.50 -13.63 2.37
N ALA A 152 9.85 -14.72 2.71
CA ALA A 152 9.96 -16.00 2.03
C ALA A 152 8.58 -16.59 1.73
N THR A 153 8.44 -17.22 0.58
CA THR A 153 7.29 -18.09 0.27
C THR A 153 7.48 -19.44 0.93
N THR A 154 6.46 -19.91 1.65
CA THR A 154 6.45 -21.23 2.32
C THR A 154 5.37 -22.14 1.77
N ASN A 155 4.26 -21.58 1.28
CA ASN A 155 3.20 -22.34 0.64
C ASN A 155 2.55 -21.55 -0.48
N LEU A 156 2.80 -21.99 -1.70
CA LEU A 156 2.37 -21.31 -2.91
C LEU A 156 0.87 -21.48 -3.20
N GLY A 157 0.18 -22.39 -2.50
CA GLY A 157 -1.26 -22.60 -2.65
C GLY A 157 -2.10 -21.37 -2.28
N TYR A 158 -1.60 -20.57 -1.33
CA TYR A 158 -2.19 -19.30 -0.92
C TYR A 158 -1.87 -18.13 -1.87
N LEU A 159 -0.88 -18.26 -2.75
CA LEU A 159 -0.33 -17.15 -3.51
C LEU A 159 -0.87 -17.12 -4.94
N ASP A 160 -1.11 -15.93 -5.47
CA ASP A 160 -1.35 -15.76 -6.91
C ASP A 160 -0.02 -15.92 -7.65
N ARG A 161 0.06 -16.92 -8.52
CA ARG A 161 1.25 -17.22 -9.34
C ARG A 161 1.58 -16.12 -10.34
N ARG A 162 0.64 -15.22 -10.66
CA ARG A 162 0.92 -14.04 -11.49
C ARG A 162 1.79 -13.01 -10.75
N LEU A 163 1.73 -12.99 -9.42
CA LEU A 163 2.40 -12.03 -8.55
C LEU A 163 3.57 -12.62 -7.76
N TRP A 164 3.58 -13.93 -7.53
CA TRP A 164 4.55 -14.60 -6.67
C TRP A 164 5.26 -15.76 -7.38
N ASP A 165 6.59 -15.73 -7.33
CA ASP A 165 7.45 -16.88 -7.59
C ASP A 165 7.80 -17.60 -6.27
N ASP A 166 8.25 -18.85 -6.36
CA ASP A 166 8.77 -19.60 -5.21
C ASP A 166 10.18 -19.14 -4.82
N ALA A 167 10.22 -18.02 -4.11
CA ALA A 167 11.44 -17.34 -3.76
C ALA A 167 11.30 -16.56 -2.45
N GLY A 168 12.42 -16.45 -1.73
CA GLY A 168 12.58 -15.50 -0.65
C GLY A 168 13.56 -14.40 -0.98
N SER A 169 13.46 -13.29 -0.25
CA SER A 169 14.38 -12.18 -0.32
C SER A 169 14.79 -11.70 1.06
N LEU A 170 16.00 -11.16 1.13
CA LEU A 170 16.48 -10.34 2.21
C LEU A 170 16.87 -8.99 1.60
N GLU A 171 16.28 -7.90 2.05
CA GLU A 171 16.51 -6.53 1.62
C GLU A 171 16.91 -5.67 2.83
N ILE A 172 17.93 -4.84 2.69
CA ILE A 172 18.29 -3.83 3.68
C ILE A 172 18.65 -2.53 2.96
N GLY A 173 18.22 -1.40 3.50
CA GLY A 173 18.79 -0.14 3.06
C GLY A 173 18.12 1.11 3.63
N PRO A 174 18.72 2.27 3.30
CA PRO A 174 18.27 3.55 3.81
C PRO A 174 17.04 4.05 3.08
N TRP A 175 16.27 4.88 3.76
CA TRP A 175 15.20 5.67 3.18
C TRP A 175 15.17 7.07 3.77
N ILE A 176 14.62 7.99 3.01
CA ILE A 176 14.37 9.37 3.42
C ILE A 176 12.96 9.76 3.01
N SER A 177 12.28 10.53 3.84
CA SER A 177 11.05 11.20 3.44
C SER A 177 10.99 12.62 3.98
N THR A 178 10.28 13.47 3.25
CA THR A 178 9.98 14.81 3.69
C THR A 178 8.56 15.21 3.31
N ALA A 179 7.91 15.95 4.20
CA ALA A 179 6.64 16.61 3.93
C ALA A 179 6.77 18.10 4.27
N VAL A 180 6.41 18.95 3.32
CA VAL A 180 6.40 20.40 3.48
C VAL A 180 4.99 20.89 3.25
N ARG A 181 4.51 21.77 4.15
CA ARG A 181 3.25 22.48 3.95
C ARG A 181 3.54 23.96 3.76
N HIS A 182 3.03 24.53 2.69
CA HIS A 182 3.08 25.96 2.42
C HIS A 182 1.66 26.46 2.17
N GLY A 183 1.08 27.13 3.18
CA GLY A 183 -0.37 27.38 3.21
C GLY A 183 -1.15 26.07 3.21
N GLU A 184 -2.06 25.92 2.25
CA GLU A 184 -2.85 24.71 2.03
C GLU A 184 -2.18 23.70 1.07
N THR A 185 -1.06 24.09 0.45
CA THR A 185 -0.31 23.21 -0.47
C THR A 185 0.58 22.25 0.31
N VAL A 186 0.52 20.97 -0.02
CA VAL A 186 1.31 19.90 0.60
C VAL A 186 2.22 19.29 -0.45
N LEU A 187 3.52 19.35 -0.21
CA LEU A 187 4.54 18.64 -0.97
C LEU A 187 5.04 17.47 -0.13
N ARG A 188 5.19 16.31 -0.75
CA ARG A 188 5.80 15.11 -0.15
C ARG A 188 6.86 14.59 -1.09
N ALA A 189 7.96 14.13 -0.53
CA ALA A 189 8.97 13.38 -1.27
C ALA A 189 9.43 12.20 -0.43
N ARG A 190 9.71 11.07 -1.07
CA ARG A 190 10.25 9.86 -0.47
C ARG A 190 11.25 9.22 -1.43
N GLY A 191 12.35 8.73 -0.88
CA GLY A 191 13.32 7.93 -1.62
C GLY A 191 13.80 6.77 -0.76
N ALA A 192 14.02 5.61 -1.37
CA ALA A 192 14.57 4.45 -0.70
C ALA A 192 15.53 3.70 -1.62
N VAL A 193 16.60 3.19 -1.02
CA VAL A 193 17.54 2.27 -1.65
C VAL A 193 17.53 0.99 -0.83
N SER A 194 17.50 -0.16 -1.50
CA SER A 194 17.52 -1.47 -0.86
C SER A 194 18.52 -2.36 -1.59
N LEU A 195 19.35 -3.05 -0.82
CA LEU A 195 20.34 -4.02 -1.29
C LEU A 195 20.10 -5.33 -0.58
N GLY A 196 20.44 -6.44 -1.22
CA GLY A 196 20.40 -7.73 -0.58
C GLY A 196 20.45 -8.89 -1.55
N LEU A 197 19.68 -9.93 -1.28
CA LEU A 197 19.74 -11.18 -2.01
C LEU A 197 18.35 -11.80 -2.17
N VAL A 198 18.15 -12.45 -3.31
CA VAL A 198 17.00 -13.30 -3.60
C VAL A 198 17.50 -14.73 -3.66
N TYR A 199 16.75 -15.63 -3.05
CA TYR A 199 16.97 -17.07 -3.16
C TYR A 199 15.72 -17.77 -3.64
N GLN A 200 15.89 -18.68 -4.60
CA GLN A 200 14.79 -19.41 -5.24
C GLN A 200 15.20 -20.87 -5.45
N HIS A 201 14.23 -21.79 -5.41
CA HIS A 201 14.50 -23.19 -5.73
C HIS A 201 14.95 -23.33 -7.19
N ALA A 202 16.09 -24.01 -7.43
CA ALA A 202 16.53 -24.31 -8.80
C ALA A 202 15.57 -25.31 -9.48
N THR A 203 15.06 -26.25 -8.71
CA THR A 203 14.06 -27.27 -9.05
C THR A 203 13.25 -27.61 -7.79
N PRO A 204 12.05 -28.23 -7.88
CA PRO A 204 11.22 -28.55 -6.71
C PRO A 204 11.89 -29.43 -5.63
N LEU A 205 13.01 -30.09 -5.95
CA LEU A 205 13.82 -30.91 -5.04
C LEU A 205 15.30 -30.48 -5.01
N GLY A 206 15.63 -29.31 -5.58
CA GLY A 206 16.99 -28.87 -5.81
C GLY A 206 17.51 -27.83 -4.83
N ALA A 207 18.80 -27.54 -4.93
CA ALA A 207 19.46 -26.50 -4.16
C ALA A 207 18.89 -25.09 -4.47
N TYR A 208 19.05 -24.18 -3.52
CA TYR A 208 18.72 -22.77 -3.73
C TYR A 208 19.72 -22.10 -4.65
N THR A 209 19.22 -21.31 -5.59
CA THR A 209 20.03 -20.34 -6.35
C THR A 209 19.94 -18.98 -5.69
N TYR A 210 21.09 -18.33 -5.50
CA TYR A 210 21.19 -17.02 -4.87
C TYR A 210 21.56 -15.97 -5.92
N LYS A 211 20.89 -14.82 -5.88
CA LYS A 211 21.16 -13.68 -6.77
C LYS A 211 21.21 -12.40 -5.95
N GLY A 212 22.18 -11.53 -6.25
CA GLY A 212 22.21 -10.18 -5.70
C GLY A 212 20.99 -9.38 -6.16
N LEU A 213 20.45 -8.58 -5.24
CA LEU A 213 19.33 -7.69 -5.47
C LEU A 213 19.75 -6.28 -5.09
N GLY A 214 19.50 -5.32 -5.99
CA GLY A 214 19.42 -3.92 -5.62
C GLY A 214 18.12 -3.33 -6.13
N ARG A 215 17.57 -2.36 -5.42
CA ARG A 215 16.36 -1.65 -5.79
C ARG A 215 16.42 -0.21 -5.32
N VAL A 216 15.98 0.70 -6.18
CA VAL A 216 15.85 2.13 -5.87
C VAL A 216 14.43 2.55 -6.19
N THR A 217 13.81 3.29 -5.29
CA THR A 217 12.48 3.87 -5.49
C THR A 217 12.48 5.33 -5.07
N GLY A 218 11.70 6.14 -5.77
CA GLY A 218 11.53 7.56 -5.52
C GLY A 218 10.10 7.98 -5.84
N GLU A 219 9.54 8.81 -4.99
CA GLU A 219 8.22 9.40 -5.16
C GLU A 219 8.26 10.87 -4.76
N VAL A 220 7.64 11.72 -5.57
CA VAL A 220 7.37 13.11 -5.22
C VAL A 220 5.92 13.39 -5.55
N SER A 221 5.18 14.00 -4.61
CA SER A 221 3.81 14.44 -4.84
C SER A 221 3.57 15.85 -4.33
N VAL A 222 2.68 16.55 -5.02
CA VAL A 222 2.22 17.89 -4.66
C VAL A 222 0.70 17.89 -4.75
N ARG A 223 0.04 18.39 -3.71
CA ARG A 223 -1.38 18.71 -3.73
C ARG A 223 -1.58 20.18 -3.40
N THR A 224 -2.22 20.90 -4.29
CA THR A 224 -2.47 22.33 -4.17
C THR A 224 -3.95 22.62 -4.37
N PRO A 225 -4.60 23.42 -3.51
CA PRO A 225 -5.91 23.96 -3.84
C PRO A 225 -5.78 24.95 -5.00
N LEU A 226 -6.70 24.85 -5.96
CA LEU A 226 -6.87 25.85 -7.02
C LEU A 226 -8.01 26.82 -6.67
N SER A 227 -8.96 26.37 -5.85
CA SER A 227 -10.07 27.17 -5.32
C SER A 227 -10.54 26.56 -3.99
N ARG A 228 -11.51 27.19 -3.33
CA ARG A 228 -12.13 26.66 -2.09
C ARG A 228 -12.71 25.24 -2.26
N ALA A 229 -13.11 24.88 -3.49
CA ALA A 229 -13.73 23.60 -3.80
C ALA A 229 -12.87 22.68 -4.68
N THR A 230 -11.77 23.18 -5.27
CA THR A 230 -11.00 22.45 -6.27
C THR A 230 -9.57 22.22 -5.80
N THR A 231 -9.10 20.97 -5.87
CA THR A 231 -7.72 20.60 -5.54
C THR A 231 -7.10 19.88 -6.72
N PHE A 232 -5.87 20.29 -7.07
CA PHE A 232 -5.05 19.63 -8.06
C PHE A 232 -3.92 18.85 -7.39
N GLY A 233 -3.69 17.63 -7.85
CA GLY A 233 -2.67 16.73 -7.38
C GLY A 233 -1.78 16.25 -8.51
N VAL A 234 -0.48 16.23 -8.27
CA VAL A 234 0.51 15.61 -9.16
C VAL A 234 1.37 14.67 -8.33
N ARG A 235 1.68 13.50 -8.87
CA ARG A 235 2.67 12.58 -8.33
C ARG A 235 3.58 12.08 -9.43
N VAL A 236 4.87 12.01 -9.14
CA VAL A 236 5.88 11.35 -9.97
C VAL A 236 6.47 10.20 -9.16
N PHE A 237 6.50 9.03 -9.75
CA PHE A 237 7.14 7.84 -9.21
C PHE A 237 8.25 7.36 -10.16
N THR A 238 9.34 6.88 -9.58
CA THR A 238 10.40 6.16 -10.28
C THR A 238 10.81 4.95 -9.45
N GLY A 239 11.00 3.80 -10.11
CA GLY A 239 11.50 2.60 -9.48
C GLY A 239 12.40 1.83 -10.44
N ALA A 240 13.49 1.27 -9.94
CA ALA A 240 14.39 0.44 -10.72
C ALA A 240 15.06 -0.66 -9.87
N SER A 241 15.13 -1.86 -10.41
CA SER A 241 15.97 -2.96 -9.94
C SER A 241 17.38 -2.79 -10.50
N LEU A 242 18.38 -2.86 -9.62
CA LEU A 242 19.79 -2.84 -9.95
C LEU A 242 20.26 -4.29 -10.12
N GLY A 243 20.77 -4.64 -11.30
CA GLY A 243 21.27 -5.97 -11.60
C GLY A 243 20.95 -6.43 -13.03
N SER A 244 21.69 -7.44 -13.50
CA SER A 244 21.52 -7.99 -14.85
C SER A 244 20.38 -9.03 -14.94
N SER A 245 20.01 -9.66 -13.83
CA SER A 245 18.95 -10.66 -13.79
C SER A 245 17.56 -10.05 -13.61
N HIS A 246 16.55 -10.66 -14.23
CA HIS A 246 15.15 -10.29 -13.97
C HIS A 246 14.79 -10.54 -12.50
N PRO A 247 14.17 -9.55 -11.81
CA PRO A 247 13.66 -9.76 -10.47
C PRO A 247 12.50 -10.76 -10.49
N VAL A 248 12.41 -11.53 -9.40
CA VAL A 248 11.24 -12.39 -9.11
C VAL A 248 9.97 -11.54 -9.08
N ARG A 249 8.82 -12.12 -9.43
CA ARG A 249 7.56 -11.40 -9.63
C ARG A 249 7.20 -10.46 -8.49
N GLN A 250 7.37 -10.92 -7.25
CA GLN A 250 7.04 -10.18 -6.03
C GLN A 250 7.93 -8.96 -5.75
N LEU A 251 9.06 -8.81 -6.45
CA LEU A 251 10.01 -7.69 -6.30
C LEU A 251 10.13 -6.82 -7.55
N ARG A 252 9.32 -7.11 -8.58
CA ARG A 252 9.25 -6.27 -9.77
C ARG A 252 8.71 -4.90 -9.41
N VAL A 253 9.19 -3.88 -10.10
CA VAL A 253 8.61 -2.53 -9.99
C VAL A 253 7.22 -2.58 -10.59
N ALA A 254 6.20 -2.42 -9.74
CA ALA A 254 4.81 -2.51 -10.12
C ALA A 254 4.39 -1.34 -11.03
N VAL A 255 3.69 -1.68 -12.11
CA VAL A 255 3.15 -0.70 -13.07
C VAL A 255 1.79 -0.20 -12.59
N ALA A 256 0.93 -1.12 -12.18
CA ALA A 256 -0.44 -0.85 -11.79
C ALA A 256 -0.61 -1.04 -10.28
N GLY A 257 -0.38 0.05 -9.55
CA GLY A 257 -0.60 0.09 -8.11
C GLY A 257 0.50 -0.60 -7.29
N ALA A 258 0.11 -1.02 -6.10
CA ALA A 258 1.00 -1.53 -5.06
C ALA A 258 1.55 -2.93 -5.36
N ASP A 259 2.80 -3.16 -4.99
CA ASP A 259 3.44 -4.46 -5.15
C ASP A 259 2.95 -5.48 -4.09
N PRO A 260 3.29 -6.78 -4.24
CA PRO A 260 2.84 -7.80 -3.29
C PRO A 260 3.37 -7.61 -1.85
N TYR A 261 4.47 -6.90 -1.66
CA TYR A 261 5.04 -6.60 -0.33
C TYR A 261 4.29 -5.44 0.32
N GLU A 262 3.93 -4.42 -0.45
CA GLU A 262 3.10 -3.30 -0.02
C GLU A 262 1.68 -3.75 0.38
N THR A 263 1.10 -4.70 -0.35
CA THR A 263 -0.26 -5.22 -0.06
C THR A 263 -0.29 -6.35 0.97
N PHE A 264 0.87 -6.87 1.40
CA PHE A 264 0.99 -8.06 2.25
C PHE A 264 0.20 -7.97 3.56
N THR A 265 0.19 -6.81 4.21
CA THR A 265 -0.46 -6.64 5.51
C THR A 265 -1.99 -6.62 5.40
N ASN A 266 -2.54 -6.43 4.20
CA ASN A 266 -3.98 -6.40 3.96
C ASN A 266 -4.53 -7.82 3.70
N PRO A 267 -5.32 -8.41 4.62
CA PRO A 267 -5.86 -9.76 4.45
C PRO A 267 -6.81 -9.91 3.26
N PHE A 268 -7.37 -8.81 2.75
CA PHE A 268 -8.31 -8.82 1.65
C PHE A 268 -7.64 -8.74 0.27
N LEU A 269 -6.31 -8.52 0.23
CA LEU A 269 -5.53 -8.41 -1.00
C LEU A 269 -4.40 -9.43 -1.10
N ARG A 270 -3.82 -9.82 0.03
CA ARG A 270 -2.55 -10.56 0.04
C ARG A 270 -2.63 -11.96 -0.55
N SER A 271 -3.79 -12.64 -0.50
CA SER A 271 -3.92 -14.05 -0.86
C SER A 271 -4.80 -14.26 -2.07
N ARG A 272 -4.53 -15.33 -2.82
CA ARG A 272 -5.33 -15.73 -3.98
C ARG A 272 -6.81 -15.88 -3.58
N GLY A 273 -7.69 -15.22 -4.32
CA GLY A 273 -9.13 -15.21 -4.07
C GLY A 273 -9.55 -14.49 -2.79
N ALA A 274 -8.66 -13.70 -2.18
CA ALA A 274 -9.07 -12.79 -1.13
C ALA A 274 -10.16 -11.82 -1.65
N LEU A 275 -10.96 -11.30 -0.73
CA LEU A 275 -12.23 -10.63 -1.06
C LEU A 275 -12.13 -9.55 -2.15
N LEU A 276 -11.02 -8.80 -2.19
CA LEU A 276 -10.83 -7.69 -3.10
C LEU A 276 -10.00 -8.07 -4.35
N VAL A 277 -9.59 -9.32 -4.51
CA VAL A 277 -8.84 -9.83 -5.69
C VAL A 277 -9.60 -10.94 -6.42
N ARG A 278 -10.92 -11.01 -6.21
CA ARG A 278 -11.78 -11.99 -6.87
C ARG A 278 -11.94 -11.67 -8.37
N PRO A 279 -12.27 -12.69 -9.18
CA PRO A 279 -12.76 -12.44 -10.53
C PRO A 279 -13.89 -11.40 -10.50
N ASP A 280 -13.91 -10.52 -11.49
CA ASP A 280 -14.92 -9.46 -11.67
C ASP A 280 -14.99 -8.41 -10.54
N PHE A 281 -13.99 -8.36 -9.64
CA PHE A 281 -13.84 -7.30 -8.66
C PHE A 281 -12.52 -6.56 -8.87
N HIS A 282 -12.60 -5.38 -9.48
CA HIS A 282 -11.43 -4.59 -9.87
C HIS A 282 -11.01 -3.66 -8.72
N TYR A 283 -10.26 -4.19 -7.76
CA TYR A 283 -9.66 -3.38 -6.72
C TYR A 283 -8.32 -2.78 -7.15
N HIS A 284 -8.15 -1.47 -6.91
CA HIS A 284 -6.89 -0.78 -7.13
C HIS A 284 -6.24 -0.40 -5.80
N ALA A 285 -5.08 -0.97 -5.51
CA ALA A 285 -4.24 -0.58 -4.38
C ALA A 285 -3.22 0.47 -4.87
N PRO A 286 -3.26 1.73 -4.41
CA PRO A 286 -2.29 2.73 -4.85
C PRO A 286 -0.88 2.38 -4.36
N GLY A 287 0.10 2.53 -5.25
CA GLY A 287 1.52 2.19 -5.04
C GLY A 287 2.26 2.14 -6.37
N GLY A 288 3.58 1.89 -6.35
CA GLY A 288 4.38 1.77 -7.57
C GLY A 288 4.20 2.95 -8.55
N ALA A 289 4.20 2.67 -9.86
CA ALA A 289 3.91 3.68 -10.89
C ALA A 289 2.42 4.10 -10.95
N ASN A 290 1.53 3.36 -10.28
CA ASN A 290 0.13 3.68 -10.07
C ASN A 290 -0.68 3.97 -11.35
N LEU A 291 -0.45 3.24 -12.45
CA LEU A 291 -1.29 3.35 -13.65
C LEU A 291 -2.60 2.59 -13.43
N ARG A 292 -3.68 3.31 -13.17
CA ARG A 292 -4.94 2.77 -12.67
C ARG A 292 -5.63 1.84 -13.65
N GLY A 293 -5.63 2.16 -14.94
CA GLY A 293 -6.35 1.39 -15.96
C GLY A 293 -5.82 -0.02 -16.26
N PHE A 294 -4.69 -0.44 -15.67
CA PHE A 294 -3.96 -1.64 -16.06
C PHE A 294 -4.03 -2.76 -15.00
N ARG A 295 -3.84 -4.01 -15.43
CA ARG A 295 -3.81 -5.18 -14.54
C ARG A 295 -2.63 -5.11 -13.54
N ASN A 296 -2.89 -5.53 -12.29
CA ASN A 296 -1.97 -5.40 -11.15
C ASN A 296 -0.71 -6.29 -11.19
N ASP A 297 -0.65 -7.26 -12.09
CA ASP A 297 0.51 -8.15 -12.26
C ASP A 297 1.48 -7.71 -13.36
N LEU A 298 1.25 -6.53 -13.95
CA LEU A 298 2.28 -5.88 -14.75
C LEU A 298 3.38 -5.34 -13.83
N GLY A 299 4.57 -5.91 -13.96
CA GLY A 299 5.76 -5.48 -13.24
C GLY A 299 7.01 -5.74 -14.07
N GLY A 300 7.99 -4.83 -13.98
CA GLY A 300 9.22 -4.90 -14.76
C GLY A 300 10.46 -4.65 -13.90
N ARG A 301 11.61 -4.50 -14.58
CA ARG A 301 12.85 -4.09 -13.90
C ARG A 301 12.82 -2.62 -13.48
N TRP A 302 12.12 -1.78 -14.23
CA TRP A 302 11.99 -0.37 -13.90
C TRP A 302 10.67 0.19 -14.44
N ALA A 303 10.21 1.26 -13.81
CA ALA A 303 9.04 2.04 -14.25
C ALA A 303 9.17 3.49 -13.79
N VAL A 304 8.67 4.40 -14.61
CA VAL A 304 8.44 5.80 -14.28
C VAL A 304 6.97 6.10 -14.50
N GLY A 305 6.31 6.68 -13.52
CA GLY A 305 4.89 7.02 -13.56
C GLY A 305 4.64 8.48 -13.20
N VAL A 306 3.67 9.10 -13.86
CA VAL A 306 3.15 10.43 -13.55
C VAL A 306 1.64 10.33 -13.40
N ASN A 307 1.12 10.71 -12.24
CA ASN A 307 -0.32 10.70 -11.95
C ASN A 307 -0.80 12.14 -11.77
N LEU A 308 -1.87 12.49 -12.47
CA LEU A 308 -2.53 13.79 -12.40
C LEU A 308 -3.95 13.60 -11.90
N GLU A 309 -4.36 14.44 -10.95
CA GLU A 309 -5.70 14.42 -10.37
C GLU A 309 -6.26 15.83 -10.22
N LEU A 310 -7.49 16.01 -10.66
CA LEU A 310 -8.28 17.21 -10.40
C LEU A 310 -9.54 16.80 -9.66
N THR A 311 -9.67 17.24 -8.41
CA THR A 311 -10.82 16.94 -7.56
C THR A 311 -11.64 18.18 -7.31
N ARG A 312 -12.97 18.07 -7.42
CA ARG A 312 -13.92 19.13 -7.08
C ARG A 312 -14.86 18.64 -5.99
N ALA A 313 -14.74 19.22 -4.80
CA ALA A 313 -15.63 18.95 -3.68
C ALA A 313 -17.06 19.36 -4.03
N VAL A 314 -17.97 18.40 -3.86
CA VAL A 314 -19.43 18.58 -4.01
C VAL A 314 -20.06 18.75 -2.64
N MET A 315 -19.50 18.07 -1.63
CA MET A 315 -20.01 18.09 -0.27
C MET A 315 -18.84 18.04 0.72
N ARG A 316 -18.92 18.86 1.77
CA ARG A 316 -18.06 18.79 2.95
C ARG A 316 -18.93 18.89 4.20
N ARG A 317 -18.72 18.02 5.18
CA ARG A 317 -19.47 17.95 6.43
C ARG A 317 -18.54 17.84 7.62
N ASN A 318 -18.77 18.69 8.63
CA ASN A 318 -18.01 18.72 9.87
C ASN A 318 -18.47 17.66 10.89
N ALA A 319 -19.55 16.92 10.61
CA ALA A 319 -20.09 15.87 11.46
C ALA A 319 -20.67 14.70 10.63
N GLY A 320 -20.80 13.52 11.26
CA GLY A 320 -21.37 12.32 10.65
C GLY A 320 -20.34 11.34 10.07
N PHE A 321 -20.86 10.23 9.51
CA PHE A 321 -20.08 9.16 8.88
C PHE A 321 -19.41 9.64 7.58
N LEU A 322 -20.17 10.21 6.66
CA LEU A 322 -19.66 10.78 5.40
C LEU A 322 -19.22 12.22 5.65
N ARG A 323 -17.91 12.47 5.54
CA ARG A 323 -17.25 13.77 5.77
C ARG A 323 -17.08 14.59 4.51
N GLY A 324 -16.94 13.93 3.37
CA GLY A 324 -16.78 14.64 2.10
C GLY A 324 -17.10 13.77 0.91
N ALA A 325 -17.50 14.43 -0.18
CA ALA A 325 -17.67 13.83 -1.49
C ALA A 325 -17.12 14.78 -2.56
N ALA A 326 -16.37 14.26 -3.51
CA ALA A 326 -15.78 15.00 -4.61
C ALA A 326 -15.88 14.23 -5.92
N PHE A 327 -16.02 14.95 -7.02
CA PHE A 327 -15.77 14.41 -8.36
C PHE A 327 -14.28 14.51 -8.66
N GLU A 328 -13.74 13.49 -9.32
CA GLU A 328 -12.35 13.42 -9.74
C GLU A 328 -12.27 13.26 -11.25
N VAL A 329 -11.32 13.97 -11.86
CA VAL A 329 -10.81 13.69 -13.20
C VAL A 329 -9.35 13.27 -13.03
N PHE A 330 -8.94 12.22 -13.72
CA PHE A 330 -7.58 11.72 -13.62
C PHE A 330 -6.96 11.36 -14.95
N ALA A 331 -5.63 11.45 -14.99
CA ALA A 331 -4.80 11.00 -16.10
C ALA A 331 -3.47 10.45 -15.56
N ASP A 332 -3.10 9.26 -16.02
CA ASP A 332 -1.90 8.56 -15.62
C ASP A 332 -1.05 8.28 -16.86
N LEU A 333 0.26 8.54 -16.74
CA LEU A 333 1.25 8.37 -17.81
C LEU A 333 2.39 7.53 -17.26
N GLY A 334 2.88 6.57 -18.04
CA GLY A 334 3.97 5.71 -17.61
C GLY A 334 4.94 5.34 -18.73
N VAL A 335 6.19 5.15 -18.35
CA VAL A 335 7.22 4.53 -19.17
C VAL A 335 7.76 3.33 -18.40
N VAL A 336 7.66 2.15 -18.98
CA VAL A 336 7.97 0.89 -18.30
C VAL A 336 8.94 0.04 -19.10
N ASP A 337 9.67 -0.82 -18.41
CA ASP A 337 10.54 -1.83 -19.01
C ASP A 337 9.76 -2.83 -19.89
N THR A 338 10.44 -3.41 -20.89
CA THR A 338 9.83 -4.40 -21.79
C THR A 338 9.48 -5.73 -21.14
N VAL A 339 10.02 -5.99 -19.94
CA VAL A 339 9.63 -7.15 -19.11
C VAL A 339 8.21 -6.98 -18.58
N ALA A 340 7.78 -5.75 -18.31
CA ALA A 340 6.41 -5.48 -17.87
C ALA A 340 5.44 -5.53 -19.04
N VAL A 341 5.78 -4.83 -20.14
CA VAL A 341 4.96 -4.77 -21.35
C VAL A 341 5.87 -4.79 -22.57
N PRO A 342 5.71 -5.74 -23.51
CA PRO A 342 6.48 -5.75 -24.76
C PRO A 342 6.37 -4.44 -25.53
N SER A 343 7.46 -4.00 -26.16
CA SER A 343 7.47 -2.75 -26.92
C SER A 343 6.69 -2.86 -28.24
N SER A 344 5.98 -1.79 -28.59
CA SER A 344 5.29 -1.63 -29.87
C SER A 344 5.50 -0.21 -30.39
N PRO A 345 6.23 0.01 -31.50
CA PRO A 345 6.88 -1.01 -32.34
C PRO A 345 8.05 -1.75 -31.64
N PRO A 346 8.38 -2.99 -32.07
CA PRO A 346 9.47 -3.78 -31.49
C PRO A 346 10.83 -3.08 -31.56
N GLY A 347 11.76 -3.48 -30.68
CA GLY A 347 13.16 -3.01 -30.68
C GLY A 347 13.44 -1.84 -29.72
N ARG A 348 12.42 -1.28 -29.06
CA ARG A 348 12.61 -0.35 -27.95
C ARG A 348 12.82 -1.12 -26.65
N TRP A 349 13.65 -0.57 -25.76
CA TRP A 349 13.89 -1.07 -24.39
C TRP A 349 12.83 -0.63 -23.38
N TYR A 350 11.80 0.09 -23.84
CA TYR A 350 10.72 0.62 -23.03
C TYR A 350 9.37 0.58 -23.77
N THR A 351 8.30 0.68 -23.01
CA THR A 351 6.92 0.83 -23.49
C THR A 351 6.24 2.00 -22.78
N THR A 352 5.50 2.80 -23.55
CA THR A 352 4.71 3.93 -23.00
C THR A 352 3.28 3.49 -22.73
N LEU A 353 2.80 3.74 -21.53
CA LEU A 353 1.45 3.44 -21.09
C LEU A 353 0.73 4.73 -20.71
N TYR A 354 -0.57 4.80 -20.96
CA TYR A 354 -1.39 5.86 -20.40
C TYR A 354 -2.83 5.40 -20.19
N ASP A 355 -3.44 5.97 -19.17
CA ASP A 355 -4.86 5.88 -18.94
C ASP A 355 -5.46 7.18 -18.40
N GLY A 356 -6.77 7.29 -18.48
CA GLY A 356 -7.48 8.46 -17.98
C GLY A 356 -8.97 8.22 -17.85
N GLY A 357 -9.59 8.94 -16.93
CA GLY A 357 -10.96 8.67 -16.54
C GLY A 357 -11.55 9.66 -15.55
N LEU A 358 -12.70 9.26 -15.02
CA LEU A 358 -13.49 10.02 -14.06
C LEU A 358 -13.68 9.20 -12.79
N GLY A 359 -13.92 9.86 -11.66
CA GLY A 359 -14.15 9.17 -10.42
C GLY A 359 -14.98 9.94 -9.42
N ILE A 360 -15.39 9.24 -8.37
CA ILE A 360 -16.03 9.80 -7.18
C ILE A 360 -15.16 9.41 -5.99
N VAL A 361 -14.74 10.43 -5.23
CA VAL A 361 -13.95 10.26 -4.01
C VAL A 361 -14.82 10.62 -2.82
N THR A 362 -14.90 9.72 -1.85
CA THR A 362 -15.65 9.91 -0.62
C THR A 362 -14.74 9.75 0.59
N GLN A 363 -14.92 10.61 1.58
CA GLN A 363 -14.16 10.58 2.82
C GLN A 363 -15.11 10.21 3.96
N HIS A 364 -14.75 9.20 4.73
CA HIS A 364 -15.59 8.64 5.78
C HIS A 364 -14.85 8.63 7.10
N ARG A 365 -15.57 8.81 8.20
CA ARG A 365 -15.03 8.71 9.56
C ARG A 365 -16.02 8.00 10.48
N PHE A 366 -15.54 6.98 11.18
CA PHE A 366 -16.27 6.29 12.23
C PHE A 366 -15.39 6.20 13.48
N ARG A 367 -15.75 6.95 14.53
CA ARG A 367 -14.90 7.16 15.72
C ARG A 367 -13.51 7.66 15.31
N ASP A 368 -12.48 6.88 15.62
CA ASP A 368 -11.06 7.18 15.31
C ASP A 368 -10.62 6.61 13.96
N LEU A 369 -11.50 5.88 13.25
CA LEU A 369 -11.20 5.33 11.93
C LEU A 369 -11.63 6.32 10.86
N ALA A 370 -10.69 6.76 10.04
CA ALA A 370 -10.96 7.54 8.84
C ALA A 370 -10.40 6.82 7.61
N TRP A 371 -11.13 6.85 6.51
CA TRP A 371 -10.67 6.28 5.24
C TRP A 371 -11.24 7.06 4.06
N THR A 372 -10.61 6.85 2.92
CA THR A 372 -11.05 7.38 1.62
C THR A 372 -11.57 6.21 0.81
N MET A 373 -12.70 6.38 0.13
CA MET A 373 -13.14 5.42 -0.87
C MET A 373 -13.20 6.12 -2.23
N ARG A 374 -12.64 5.46 -3.25
CA ARG A 374 -12.59 5.94 -4.62
C ARG A 374 -13.33 4.94 -5.49
N PHE A 375 -14.27 5.42 -6.28
CA PHE A 375 -14.86 4.67 -7.39
C PHE A 375 -14.44 5.37 -8.67
N GLU A 376 -13.68 4.69 -9.51
CA GLU A 376 -13.05 5.28 -10.69
C GLU A 376 -13.47 4.53 -11.94
N LEU A 377 -13.60 5.26 -13.03
CA LEU A 377 -13.99 4.78 -14.34
C LEU A 377 -12.88 5.11 -15.34
N PRO A 378 -11.89 4.21 -15.55
CA PRO A 378 -10.88 4.37 -16.59
C PRO A 378 -11.55 4.27 -17.97
N LEU A 379 -11.64 5.40 -18.68
CA LEU A 379 -12.34 5.48 -19.96
C LEU A 379 -11.41 5.27 -21.15
N ALA A 380 -10.18 5.78 -21.06
CA ALA A 380 -9.18 5.67 -22.11
C ALA A 380 -7.99 4.85 -21.60
N VAL A 381 -7.62 3.77 -22.28
CA VAL A 381 -6.45 2.93 -21.95
C VAL A 381 -5.74 2.54 -23.26
N ASN A 382 -4.47 2.90 -23.41
CA ASN A 382 -3.79 2.75 -24.70
C ASN A 382 -3.49 1.30 -25.11
N HIS A 383 -3.05 0.46 -24.17
CA HIS A 383 -2.93 -0.98 -24.33
C HIS A 383 -4.12 -1.66 -23.66
N TRP A 384 -5.29 -1.54 -24.27
CA TRP A 384 -6.54 -2.04 -23.70
C TRP A 384 -6.53 -3.55 -23.43
N ASN A 385 -5.74 -4.33 -24.18
CA ASN A 385 -5.54 -5.77 -23.96
C ASN A 385 -4.82 -6.12 -22.64
N LEU A 386 -4.29 -5.11 -21.93
CA LEU A 386 -3.64 -5.23 -20.63
C LEU A 386 -4.43 -4.50 -19.52
N ALA A 387 -5.64 -4.04 -19.82
CA ALA A 387 -6.49 -3.37 -18.86
C ALA A 387 -6.88 -4.29 -17.69
N ALA A 388 -7.11 -3.71 -16.51
CA ALA A 388 -7.55 -4.46 -15.33
C ALA A 388 -8.91 -5.14 -15.52
N ASP A 389 -9.79 -4.44 -16.23
CA ASP A 389 -11.08 -4.93 -16.73
C ASP A 389 -10.99 -5.00 -18.26
N TYR A 390 -10.94 -6.22 -18.79
CA TYR A 390 -10.88 -6.50 -20.23
C TYR A 390 -12.22 -7.06 -20.71
N PRO A 391 -13.21 -6.20 -21.01
CA PRO A 391 -14.50 -6.67 -21.50
C PRO A 391 -14.37 -7.32 -22.88
N ALA A 392 -15.31 -8.20 -23.22
CA ALA A 392 -15.41 -8.71 -24.58
C ALA A 392 -15.57 -7.54 -25.57
N ASN A 393 -14.83 -7.56 -26.69
CA ASN A 393 -14.76 -6.46 -27.68
C ASN A 393 -14.18 -5.14 -27.14
N SER A 394 -13.31 -5.21 -26.13
CA SER A 394 -12.63 -4.02 -25.59
C SER A 394 -11.87 -3.26 -26.67
N THR A 395 -11.98 -1.93 -26.64
CA THR A 395 -11.16 -1.02 -27.43
C THR A 395 -10.40 -0.08 -26.50
N ARG A 396 -9.60 0.83 -27.07
CA ARG A 396 -8.97 1.92 -26.31
C ARG A 396 -9.96 2.69 -25.44
N PHE A 397 -11.19 2.85 -25.91
CA PHE A 397 -12.28 3.46 -25.14
C PHE A 397 -13.29 2.40 -24.73
N ALA A 398 -13.42 2.15 -23.44
CA ALA A 398 -14.44 1.27 -22.90
C ALA A 398 -14.79 1.67 -21.47
N LEU A 399 -16.01 1.37 -21.05
CA LEU A 399 -16.42 1.52 -19.67
C LEU A 399 -15.73 0.43 -18.85
N ARG A 400 -14.80 0.86 -18.00
CA ARG A 400 -14.13 0.03 -16.98
C ARG A 400 -14.40 0.68 -15.64
N TRP A 401 -14.37 -0.11 -14.58
CA TRP A 401 -14.55 0.42 -13.23
C TRP A 401 -13.54 -0.17 -12.27
N GLN A 402 -13.24 0.56 -11.21
CA GLN A 402 -12.41 0.08 -10.12
C GLN A 402 -12.73 0.78 -8.80
N VAL A 403 -12.32 0.14 -7.70
CA VAL A 403 -12.51 0.66 -6.34
C VAL A 403 -11.20 0.68 -5.58
N SER A 404 -10.98 1.73 -4.78
CA SER A 404 -9.88 1.82 -3.81
C SER A 404 -10.37 2.31 -2.44
N PHE A 405 -9.71 1.85 -1.37
CA PHE A 405 -9.95 2.32 0.00
C PHE A 405 -8.83 3.23 0.55
N SER A 406 -7.99 3.75 -0.35
CA SER A 406 -6.88 4.65 -0.02
C SER A 406 -6.90 5.89 -0.92
N PRO A 407 -6.32 7.01 -0.48
CA PRO A 407 -5.89 8.06 -1.40
C PRO A 407 -4.88 7.50 -2.40
N SER A 408 -4.81 8.08 -3.59
CA SER A 408 -3.83 7.73 -4.62
C SER A 408 -2.37 8.03 -4.28
N PHE A 409 -2.12 9.03 -3.43
CA PHE A 409 -0.82 9.50 -2.92
C PHE A 409 -0.94 10.46 -1.73
#